data_AF-A0A1Z9NEX4-F1
#
_entry.id   AF-A0A1Z9NEX4-F1
#
_cell.length_a   1.000
_cell.length_b   1.000
_cell.length_c   1.000
_cell.angle_alpha   90.00
_cell.angle_beta   90.00
_cell.angle_gamma   90.00
#
_symmetry.space_group_name_H-M   'P 1'
#
loop_
_entity.id
_entity.type
_entity.pdbx_description
1 polymer ?
#
loop_
_entity_poly.entity_id
_entity_poly.type
_entity_poly.pdbx_seq_one_letter_code
_entity_poly.pdbx_strand_id
1 'polypeptide(L)'
;MNRYLGYILFFTSIFSQDEKLAVSILDFTGEDMKPKELKACFQRLETSLIESGQFIVIEKSEREEILKEQEVQSSGICDEECVVEIGQ
;
A
#
# COMPACT_ATOMS: atom_id res chain seq x y z
N MET A 1 36.98 -26.20 11.76
CA MET A 1 35.55 -25.88 11.64
C MET A 1 35.27 -24.39 11.83
N ASN A 2 35.82 -23.74 12.86
CA ASN A 2 35.61 -22.30 13.14
C ASN A 2 36.05 -21.32 12.03
N ARG A 3 36.94 -21.72 11.12
CA ARG A 3 37.44 -20.87 10.03
C ARG A 3 36.42 -20.62 8.91
N TYR A 4 35.44 -21.51 8.74
CA TYR A 4 34.35 -21.38 7.76
C TYR A 4 33.11 -20.70 8.34
N LEU A 5 33.00 -20.65 9.67
CA LEU A 5 31.86 -20.05 10.36
C LEU A 5 31.73 -18.55 10.09
N GLY A 6 32.87 -17.84 9.99
CA GLY A 6 32.90 -16.43 9.61
C GLY A 6 32.48 -16.16 8.16
N TYR A 7 32.78 -17.09 7.24
CA TYR A 7 32.38 -16.98 5.83
C TYR A 7 30.87 -17.19 5.63
N ILE A 8 30.26 -18.10 6.42
CA ILE A 8 28.82 -18.32 6.40
C ILE A 8 28.06 -17.09 6.91
N LEU A 9 28.59 -16.42 7.94
CA LEU A 9 27.97 -15.22 8.55
C LEU A 9 28.06 -13.98 7.64
N PHE A 10 29.07 -13.91 6.78
CA PHE A 10 29.21 -12.82 5.80
C PHE A 10 28.27 -12.99 4.59
N PHE A 11 27.92 -14.24 4.25
CA PHE A 11 27.09 -14.54 3.08
C PHE A 11 25.60 -14.19 3.28
N THR A 12 25.11 -14.19 4.53
CA THR A 12 23.70 -13.89 4.83
C THR A 12 23.37 -12.39 4.78
N SER A 13 24.37 -11.50 4.76
CA SER A 13 24.15 -10.04 4.73
C SER A 13 23.81 -9.47 3.35
N ILE A 14 23.80 -10.30 2.30
CA ILE A 14 23.56 -9.84 0.91
C ILE A 14 22.05 -9.77 0.57
N PHE A 15 21.19 -10.36 1.40
CA PHE A 15 19.73 -10.32 1.20
C PHE A 15 19.11 -9.14 1.97
N SER A 16 19.36 -7.91 1.54
CA SER A 16 18.48 -6.79 1.92
C SER A 16 17.35 -6.75 0.89
N GLN A 17 16.13 -7.09 1.31
CA GLN A 17 14.94 -6.99 0.45
C GLN A 17 14.54 -5.51 0.37
N ASP A 18 14.43 -4.97 -0.85
CA ASP A 18 13.82 -3.66 -1.10
C ASP A 18 12.31 -3.79 -0.83
N GLU A 19 11.92 -3.61 0.43
CA GLU A 19 10.53 -3.67 0.86
C GLU A 19 9.83 -2.36 0.46
N LYS A 20 9.15 -2.40 -0.69
CA LYS A 20 8.34 -1.27 -1.16
C LYS A 20 7.04 -1.22 -0.37
N LEU A 21 6.68 -0.02 0.09
CA LEU A 21 5.44 0.18 0.83
C LEU A 21 4.23 -0.03 -0.10
N ALA A 22 3.29 -0.87 0.32
CA ALA A 22 2.01 -1.03 -0.36
C ALA A 22 1.06 0.10 0.06
N VAL A 23 0.43 0.77 -0.92
CA VAL A 23 -0.44 1.92 -0.68
C VAL A 23 -1.72 1.79 -1.51
N SER A 24 -2.85 2.21 -0.94
CA SER A 24 -4.12 2.35 -1.67
C SER A 24 -4.63 3.78 -1.57
N ILE A 25 -5.16 4.30 -2.68
CA ILE A 25 -5.64 5.68 -2.77
C ILE A 25 -7.16 5.67 -2.57
N LEU A 26 -7.66 6.54 -1.71
CA LEU A 26 -9.09 6.74 -1.49
C LEU A 26 -9.71 7.61 -2.61
N ASP A 27 -11.00 7.44 -2.86
CA ASP A 27 -11.71 8.25 -3.85
C ASP A 27 -11.65 9.74 -3.44
N PHE A 28 -11.42 10.63 -4.42
CA PHE A 28 -11.32 12.06 -4.14
C PHE A 28 -12.69 12.67 -3.87
N THR A 29 -12.79 13.42 -2.77
CA THR A 29 -13.90 14.32 -2.48
C THR A 29 -13.44 15.76 -2.65
N GLY A 30 -14.29 16.62 -3.19
CA GLY A 30 -13.96 18.03 -3.40
C GLY A 30 -15.20 18.88 -3.50
N GLU A 31 -15.16 20.08 -2.90
CA GLU A 31 -16.21 21.07 -3.00
C GLU A 31 -16.15 21.76 -4.37
N ASP A 32 -17.31 21.95 -5.01
CA ASP A 32 -17.48 22.62 -6.30
C ASP A 32 -16.68 22.05 -7.50
N MET A 33 -16.18 20.82 -7.38
CA MET A 33 -15.43 20.14 -8.46
C MET A 33 -16.32 19.20 -9.27
N LYS A 34 -16.10 19.17 -10.59
CA LYS A 34 -16.84 18.23 -11.45
C LYS A 34 -16.32 16.80 -11.19
N PRO A 35 -17.19 15.78 -11.17
CA PRO A 35 -16.78 14.38 -10.98
C PRO A 35 -15.70 13.91 -11.97
N LYS A 36 -15.72 14.43 -13.20
CA LYS A 36 -14.72 14.13 -14.23
C LYS A 36 -13.33 14.68 -13.88
N GLU A 37 -13.28 15.86 -13.27
CA GLU A 37 -12.02 16.50 -12.87
C GLU A 37 -11.41 15.77 -11.66
N LEU A 38 -12.24 15.42 -10.67
CA LEU A 38 -11.82 14.59 -9.54
C LEU A 38 -11.26 13.23 -10.01
N LYS A 39 -11.94 12.57 -10.96
CA LYS A 39 -11.46 11.31 -11.54
C LYS A 39 -10.14 11.47 -12.27
N ALA A 40 -9.96 12.53 -13.05
CA ALA A 40 -8.71 12.79 -13.75
C ALA A 40 -7.55 13.06 -12.76
N CYS A 41 -7.82 13.79 -11.68
CA CYS A 41 -6.85 14.03 -10.61
C CYS A 41 -6.45 12.74 -9.89
N PHE A 42 -7.42 11.88 -9.57
CA PHE A 42 -7.17 10.56 -8.98
C PHE A 42 -6.27 9.72 -9.87
N GLN A 43 -6.63 9.57 -11.16
CA GLN A 43 -5.85 8.77 -12.12
C GLN A 43 -4.43 9.30 -12.29
N ARG A 44 -4.26 10.63 -12.27
CA ARG A 44 -2.94 11.26 -12.36
C ARG A 44 -2.09 10.98 -11.13
N LEU A 45 -2.67 11.05 -9.92
CA LEU A 45 -1.96 10.73 -8.69
C LEU A 45 -1.55 9.25 -8.67
N GLU A 46 -2.48 8.36 -9.00
CA GLU A 46 -2.24 6.91 -9.10
C GLU A 46 -1.09 6.60 -10.05
N THR A 47 -1.14 7.15 -11.27
CA THR A 47 -0.07 7.01 -12.27
C THR A 47 1.26 7.54 -11.73
N SER A 48 1.28 8.70 -11.08
CA SER A 48 2.52 9.29 -10.55
C SER A 48 3.15 8.41 -9.45
N LEU A 49 2.32 7.76 -8.61
CA LEU A 49 2.79 6.85 -7.57
C LEU A 49 3.36 5.57 -8.17
N ILE A 50 2.71 5.00 -9.20
CA ILE A 50 3.23 3.84 -9.93
C ILE A 50 4.56 4.19 -10.62
N GLU A 51 4.61 5.31 -11.33
CA GLU A 51 5.80 5.79 -12.05
C GLU A 51 6.97 6.10 -11.10
N SER A 52 6.68 6.49 -9.85
CA SER A 52 7.73 6.74 -8.84
C SER A 52 8.57 5.49 -8.55
N GLY A 53 8.03 4.30 -8.81
CA GLY A 53 8.68 3.01 -8.56
C GLY A 53 8.95 2.70 -7.08
N GLN A 54 8.53 3.56 -6.16
CA GLN A 54 8.79 3.46 -4.72
C GLN A 54 7.68 2.74 -3.94
N PHE A 55 6.49 2.64 -4.53
CA PHE A 55 5.30 2.08 -3.89
C PHE A 55 4.72 0.94 -4.71
N ILE A 56 4.06 0.01 -4.03
CA ILE A 56 3.16 -0.97 -4.64
C ILE A 56 1.75 -0.37 -4.53
N VAL A 57 1.20 0.12 -5.63
CA VAL A 57 -0.13 0.74 -5.63
C VAL A 57 -1.18 -0.36 -5.80
N ILE A 58 -2.03 -0.53 -4.78
CA ILE A 58 -3.11 -1.52 -4.77
C ILE A 58 -4.32 -0.94 -5.48
N GLU A 59 -4.80 -1.65 -6.51
CA GLU A 59 -5.98 -1.24 -7.26
C GLU A 59 -7.25 -1.28 -6.40
N LYS A 60 -8.25 -0.48 -6.77
CA LYS A 60 -9.53 -0.41 -6.05
C LYS A 60 -10.22 -1.76 -5.91
N SER A 61 -10.24 -2.57 -6.98
CA SER A 61 -10.85 -3.90 -6.96
C SER A 61 -10.13 -4.88 -6.05
N GLU A 62 -8.80 -4.82 -6.02
CA GLU A 62 -7.96 -5.68 -5.17
C GLU A 62 -8.12 -5.28 -3.70
N ARG A 63 -8.20 -3.99 -3.39
CA ARG A 63 -8.55 -3.51 -2.04
C ARG A 63 -9.92 -4.02 -1.61
N GLU A 64 -10.93 -3.96 -2.47
CA GLU A 64 -12.29 -4.43 -2.14
C GLU A 64 -12.31 -5.94 -1.86
N GLU A 65 -11.49 -6.72 -2.57
CA GLU A 65 -11.29 -8.15 -2.32
C GLU A 65 -10.58 -8.38 -0.97
N ILE A 66 -9.47 -7.68 -0.70
CA ILE A 66 -8.75 -7.75 0.58
C ILE A 66 -9.67 -7.41 1.76
N LEU A 67 -10.42 -6.31 1.68
CA LEU A 67 -11.34 -5.88 2.74
C LEU A 67 -12.49 -6.87 2.95
N LYS A 68 -12.90 -7.57 1.89
CA LYS A 68 -13.93 -8.61 1.95
C LYS A 68 -13.40 -9.91 2.56
N GLU A 69 -12.16 -10.29 2.23
CA GLU A 69 -11.47 -11.45 2.80
C GLU A 69 -11.13 -11.24 4.27
N GLN A 70 -10.76 -10.02 4.66
CA GLN A 70 -10.45 -9.66 6.05
C GLN A 70 -11.67 -9.60 6.97
N GLU A 71 -12.87 -10.01 6.50
CA GLU A 71 -14.11 -9.97 7.28
C GLU A 71 -14.23 -8.67 8.09
N VAL A 72 -14.06 -7.51 7.44
CA VAL A 72 -14.42 -6.21 8.03
C VAL A 72 -15.95 -6.18 8.11
N GLN A 73 -16.49 -7.03 8.98
CA GLN A 73 -17.90 -7.21 9.21
C GLN A 73 -18.38 -6.01 10.00
N SER A 74 -19.17 -5.18 9.34
CA SER A 74 -20.37 -4.55 9.89
C SER A 74 -20.28 -4.15 11.38
N SER A 75 -19.33 -3.30 11.75
CA SER A 75 -19.48 -2.49 12.94
C SER A 75 -19.06 -1.08 12.59
N GLY A 76 -20.00 -0.15 12.69
CA GLY A 76 -19.82 1.26 12.36
C GLY A 76 -18.86 1.95 13.32
N ILE A 77 -17.58 1.58 13.23
CA ILE A 77 -16.46 2.12 14.01
C ILE A 77 -15.28 2.22 13.05
N CYS A 78 -15.35 3.13 12.09
CA CYS A 78 -14.16 3.58 11.36
C CYS A 78 -14.05 5.09 11.56
N ASP A 79 -13.77 5.51 12.80
CA ASP A 79 -13.18 6.82 13.05
C ASP A 79 -11.67 6.76 12.69
N GLU A 80 -11.07 7.92 12.44
CA GLU A 80 -9.72 8.15 11.87
C GLU A 80 -8.57 7.29 12.47
N GLU A 81 -8.78 6.69 13.64
CA GLU A 81 -7.85 5.81 14.35
C GLU A 81 -7.74 4.40 13.75
N CYS A 82 -8.79 3.87 13.08
CA CYS A 82 -8.82 2.51 12.52
C CYS A 82 -8.12 2.38 11.14
N VAL A 83 -7.85 3.51 10.48
CA VAL A 83 -7.23 3.52 9.14
C VAL A 83 -5.80 2.96 9.16
N VAL A 84 -5.11 3.07 10.30
CA VAL A 84 -3.72 2.63 10.45
C VAL A 84 -3.61 1.10 10.56
N GLU A 85 -4.58 0.42 11.17
CA GLU A 85 -4.56 -1.05 11.35
C GLU A 85 -4.96 -1.80 10.07
N ILE A 86 -5.81 -1.22 9.23
CA ILE A 86 -6.20 -1.83 7.95
C ILE A 86 -5.02 -1.83 6.95
N GLY A 87 -4.06 -0.92 7.13
CA GLY A 87 -2.87 -0.79 6.28
C GLY A 87 -1.63 -1.59 6.73
N GLN A 88 -1.69 -2.27 7.89
CA GLN A 88 -0.65 -3.20 8.34
C GLN A 88 -0.84 -4.59 7.72
#